data_AF-A0A0C3N331-F1
#
_entry.id   AF-A0A0C3N331-F1
#
_cell.length_a   1.000
_cell.length_b   1.000
_cell.length_c   1.000
_cell.angle_alpha   90.00
_cell.angle_beta   90.00
_cell.angle_gamma   90.00
#
_symmetry.space_group_name_H-M   'P 1'
#
loop_
_entity.id
_entity.type
_entity.pdbx_description
1 polymer ?
#
loop_
_entity_poly.entity_id
_entity_poly.type
_entity_poly.pdbx_seq_one_letter_code
_entity_poly.pdbx_strand_id
1 'polypeptide(L)'
;MARIRTIKPELWSSGQIGDCCLSARLTFIGLLNFCDDNGIHSDSSRRIKAEVFPQDLDVSADHVAAWVEELCRAGLVARYAAHGEPYLIVTGWDRHQKIERPTYRHPAPDGTVGKITPEIRREIAETSARARRCVGEYSPKDRREVGEGSMSPRPRNGMESNGDSLAKEGGGCSPTTSIGDIDGWGDFTADPEQEGE
;
A
#
# COMPACT_ATOMS: atom_id res chain seq x y z
N MET A 1 0.15 -3.39 21.30
CA MET A 1 0.98 -2.30 21.85
C MET A 1 2.07 -2.06 20.85
N ALA A 2 2.26 -0.80 20.42
CA ALA A 2 3.30 -0.46 19.48
C ALA A 2 4.69 -0.80 20.04
N ARG A 3 5.60 -1.20 19.16
CA ARG A 3 7.01 -1.40 19.50
C ARG A 3 7.87 -0.55 18.58
N ILE A 4 9.01 -0.10 19.10
CA ILE A 4 10.05 0.51 18.27
C ILE A 4 10.60 -0.58 17.35
N ARG A 5 10.60 -0.32 16.04
CA ARG A 5 11.13 -1.20 15.02
C ARG A 5 12.14 -0.46 14.16
N THR A 6 13.18 -1.16 13.74
CA THR A 6 14.15 -0.60 12.78
C THR A 6 13.55 -0.63 11.38
N ILE A 7 13.63 0.49 10.68
CA ILE A 7 13.38 0.56 9.24
C ILE A 7 14.72 0.31 8.53
N LYS A 8 14.87 -0.90 7.98
CA LYS A 8 16.12 -1.29 7.33
C LYS A 8 16.29 -0.56 5.98
N PRO A 9 17.52 -0.23 5.56
CA PRO A 9 17.78 0.45 4.28
C PRO A 9 17.18 -0.27 3.06
N GLU A 10 17.14 -1.61 3.08
CA GLU A 10 16.61 -2.44 1.99
C GLU A 10 15.10 -2.21 1.75
N LEU A 11 14.40 -1.61 2.72
CA LEU A 11 13.01 -1.19 2.54
C LEU A 11 12.90 -0.11 1.46
N TRP A 12 13.85 0.83 1.40
CA TRP A 12 13.82 1.97 0.49
C TRP A 12 14.23 1.59 -0.94
N SER A 13 15.08 0.58 -1.10
CA SER A 13 15.48 0.05 -2.41
C SER A 13 14.58 -1.08 -2.91
N SER A 14 13.56 -1.48 -2.14
CA SER A 14 12.62 -2.53 -2.53
C SER A 14 11.71 -2.08 -3.67
N GLY A 15 11.77 -2.77 -4.81
CA GLY A 15 10.87 -2.52 -5.95
C GLY A 15 9.39 -2.69 -5.57
N GLN A 16 9.04 -3.72 -4.79
CA GLN A 16 7.65 -3.96 -4.35
C GLN A 16 7.07 -2.77 -3.56
N ILE A 17 7.90 -2.12 -2.74
CA ILE A 17 7.49 -0.96 -1.95
C ILE A 17 7.50 0.30 -2.83
N GLY A 18 8.48 0.41 -3.74
CA GLY A 18 8.59 1.46 -4.74
C GLY A 18 7.42 1.51 -5.74
N ASP A 19 6.74 0.40 -5.97
CA ASP A 19 5.55 0.34 -6.83
C ASP A 19 4.26 0.79 -6.12
N CYS A 20 4.28 0.83 -4.78
CA CYS A 20 3.13 1.29 -4.00
C CYS A 20 3.06 2.82 -3.95
N CYS A 21 1.88 3.39 -3.75
CA CYS A 21 1.68 4.81 -3.47
C CYS A 21 2.27 5.19 -2.10
N LEU A 22 2.63 6.47 -1.93
CA LEU A 22 3.30 6.95 -0.72
C LEU A 22 2.52 6.61 0.57
N SER A 23 1.21 6.79 0.56
CA SER A 23 0.37 6.49 1.73
C SER A 23 0.31 4.99 2.05
N ALA A 24 0.33 4.12 1.04
CA ALA A 24 0.44 2.68 1.25
C ALA A 24 1.82 2.29 1.82
N ARG A 25 2.91 2.90 1.35
CA ARG A 25 4.25 2.71 1.93
C ARG A 25 4.28 3.13 3.40
N LEU A 26 3.71 4.29 3.73
CA LEU A 26 3.62 4.79 5.10
C LEU A 26 2.75 3.88 5.97
N THR A 27 1.64 3.37 5.43
CA THR A 27 0.80 2.36 6.08
C THR A 27 1.60 1.10 6.41
N PHE A 28 2.40 0.61 5.47
CA PHE A 28 3.26 -0.57 5.69
C PHE A 28 4.30 -0.32 6.78
N ILE A 29 5.00 0.81 6.75
CA ILE A 29 5.96 1.22 7.79
C ILE A 29 5.27 1.31 9.17
N GLY A 30 4.08 1.91 9.22
CA GLY A 30 3.26 1.98 10.42
C GLY A 30 2.91 0.59 10.97
N LEU A 31 2.44 -0.31 10.10
CA LEU A 31 2.12 -1.69 10.47
C LEU A 31 3.31 -2.43 11.10
N LEU A 32 4.56 -2.18 10.68
CA LEU A 32 5.72 -2.80 11.33
C LEU A 32 5.75 -2.53 12.85
N ASN A 33 5.37 -1.33 13.28
CA ASN A 33 5.34 -0.95 14.69
C ASN A 33 4.18 -1.59 15.46
N PHE A 34 3.01 -1.74 14.84
CA PHE A 34 1.78 -2.16 15.50
C PHE A 34 1.51 -3.67 15.43
N CYS A 35 2.12 -4.37 14.46
CA CYS A 35 2.10 -5.83 14.43
C CYS A 35 2.78 -6.44 15.67
N ASP A 36 2.30 -7.61 16.08
CA ASP A 36 2.99 -8.43 17.07
C ASP A 36 4.32 -8.98 16.53
N ASP A 37 5.04 -9.78 17.33
CA ASP A 37 6.36 -10.28 16.92
C ASP A 37 6.30 -11.40 15.86
N ASN A 38 5.10 -11.82 15.44
CA ASN A 38 4.90 -12.61 14.23
C ASN A 38 4.59 -11.74 13.00
N GLY A 39 4.53 -10.41 13.13
CA GLY A 39 4.10 -9.55 12.04
C GLY A 39 2.58 -9.61 11.81
N ILE A 40 1.80 -10.01 12.81
CA ILE A 40 0.34 -10.11 12.71
C ILE A 40 -0.31 -8.87 13.31
N HIS A 41 -1.36 -8.40 12.64
CA HIS A 41 -2.26 -7.35 13.11
C HIS A 41 -3.72 -7.74 12.89
N SER A 42 -4.66 -7.20 13.66
CA SER A 42 -6.09 -7.34 13.34
C SER A 42 -6.43 -6.63 12.03
N ASP A 43 -7.23 -7.24 11.17
CA ASP A 43 -7.65 -6.61 9.91
C ASP A 43 -8.82 -5.64 10.15
N SER A 44 -8.48 -4.43 10.60
CA SER A 44 -9.44 -3.36 10.84
C SER A 44 -8.87 -2.03 10.36
N SER A 45 -9.38 -1.54 9.24
CA SER A 45 -8.94 -0.27 8.65
C SER A 45 -9.19 0.93 9.57
N ARG A 46 -10.27 0.91 10.37
CA ARG A 46 -10.51 1.93 11.40
C ARG A 46 -9.41 1.94 12.46
N ARG A 47 -8.98 0.75 12.89
CA ARG A 47 -7.92 0.62 13.89
C ARG A 47 -6.59 1.09 13.33
N ILE A 48 -6.22 0.63 12.14
CA ILE A 48 -4.99 1.03 11.45
C ILE A 48 -4.98 2.55 11.21
N LYS A 49 -6.13 3.14 10.83
CA LYS A 49 -6.29 4.60 10.75
C LYS A 49 -5.97 5.27 12.08
N ALA A 50 -6.59 4.82 13.16
CA ALA A 50 -6.39 5.42 14.49
C ALA A 50 -4.95 5.26 15.01
N GLU A 51 -4.25 4.20 14.60
CA GLU A 51 -2.88 3.90 15.02
C GLU A 51 -1.82 4.63 14.17
N VAL A 52 -1.98 4.66 12.84
CA VAL A 52 -0.97 5.17 11.89
C VAL A 52 -1.26 6.60 11.46
N PHE A 53 -2.53 7.00 11.38
CA PHE A 53 -3.00 8.29 10.89
C PHE A 53 -3.95 8.99 11.89
N PRO A 54 -3.57 9.13 13.18
CA PRO A 54 -4.48 9.62 14.21
C PRO A 54 -4.97 11.05 13.95
N GLN A 55 -4.09 11.93 13.45
CA GLN A 55 -4.37 13.36 13.28
C GLN A 55 -4.76 13.75 11.87
N ASP A 56 -4.59 12.85 10.89
CA ASP A 56 -4.95 13.11 9.50
C ASP A 56 -6.49 12.99 9.36
N LEU A 57 -7.16 14.14 9.31
CA LEU A 57 -8.63 14.25 9.27
C LEU A 57 -9.20 13.94 7.87
N ASP A 58 -8.41 14.13 6.84
CA ASP A 58 -8.67 13.81 5.44
C ASP A 58 -8.46 12.30 5.13
N VAL A 59 -7.78 11.57 6.01
CA VAL A 59 -7.60 10.13 5.89
C VAL A 59 -8.79 9.39 6.52
N SER A 60 -9.61 8.76 5.69
CA SER A 60 -10.72 7.90 6.12
C SER A 60 -10.27 6.45 6.32
N ALA A 61 -11.11 5.64 6.96
CA ALA A 61 -10.89 4.20 7.04
C ALA A 61 -10.93 3.53 5.65
N ASP A 62 -11.66 4.09 4.69
CA ASP A 62 -11.73 3.57 3.32
C ASP A 62 -10.44 3.82 2.55
N HIS A 63 -9.78 4.96 2.78
CA HIS A 63 -8.42 5.19 2.26
C HIS A 63 -7.45 4.13 2.77
N VAL A 64 -7.46 3.86 4.08
CA VAL A 64 -6.61 2.83 4.69
C VAL A 64 -6.96 1.43 4.16
N ALA A 65 -8.23 1.12 3.96
CA ALA A 65 -8.66 -0.15 3.35
C ALA A 65 -8.08 -0.31 1.94
N ALA A 66 -8.13 0.73 1.12
CA ALA A 66 -7.56 0.74 -0.23
C ALA A 66 -6.03 0.57 -0.22
N TRP A 67 -5.33 1.22 0.72
CA TRP A 67 -3.89 1.06 0.88
C TRP A 67 -3.50 -0.34 1.36
N VAL A 68 -4.23 -0.93 2.30
CA VAL A 68 -4.02 -2.33 2.71
C VAL A 68 -4.26 -3.28 1.53
N GLU A 69 -5.30 -3.05 0.72
CA GLU A 69 -5.54 -3.84 -0.49
C GLU A 69 -4.37 -3.74 -1.47
N GLU A 70 -3.81 -2.54 -1.64
CA GLU A 70 -2.62 -2.33 -2.46
C GLU A 70 -1.41 -3.10 -1.93
N LEU A 71 -1.17 -3.08 -0.62
CA LEU A 71 -0.11 -3.87 0.01
C LEU A 71 -0.34 -5.39 -0.16
N CYS A 72 -1.60 -5.84 -0.14
CA CYS A 72 -1.96 -7.22 -0.47
C CYS A 72 -1.67 -7.56 -1.93
N ARG A 73 -1.99 -6.65 -2.86
CA ARG A 73 -1.66 -6.81 -4.28
C ARG A 73 -0.16 -6.86 -4.54
N ALA A 74 0.63 -6.07 -3.82
CA ALA A 74 2.09 -6.08 -3.86
C ALA A 74 2.70 -7.32 -3.17
N GLY A 75 1.90 -8.06 -2.40
CA GLY A 75 2.36 -9.25 -1.65
C GLY A 75 3.17 -8.91 -0.39
N LEU A 76 3.11 -7.68 0.09
CA LEU A 76 3.78 -7.22 1.32
C LEU A 76 3.00 -7.64 2.58
N VAL A 77 1.68 -7.70 2.46
CA VAL A 77 0.74 -8.11 3.51
C VAL A 77 -0.21 -9.16 2.94
N ALA A 78 -0.71 -10.05 3.78
CA ALA A 78 -1.74 -11.02 3.42
C ALA A 78 -2.87 -11.02 4.46
N ARG A 79 -4.09 -11.31 4.01
CA ARG A 79 -5.26 -11.49 4.87
C ARG A 79 -5.48 -12.97 5.17
N TYR A 80 -5.88 -13.27 6.38
CA TYR A 80 -6.39 -14.58 6.77
C TYR A 80 -7.43 -14.41 7.89
N ALA A 81 -8.15 -15.48 8.21
CA ALA A 81 -9.05 -15.51 9.34
C ALA A 81 -8.67 -16.65 10.28
N ALA A 82 -8.80 -16.42 11.58
CA ALA A 82 -8.59 -17.42 12.62
C ALA A 82 -9.65 -17.22 13.71
N HIS A 83 -10.29 -18.30 14.15
CA HIS A 83 -11.39 -18.24 15.13
C HIS A 83 -12.53 -17.27 14.75
N GLY A 84 -12.79 -17.11 13.45
CA GLY A 84 -13.82 -16.22 12.92
C GLY A 84 -13.44 -14.73 12.84
N GLU A 85 -12.23 -14.36 13.28
CA GLU A 85 -11.74 -12.98 13.26
C GLU A 85 -10.74 -12.77 12.13
N PRO A 86 -10.78 -11.62 11.42
CA PRO A 86 -9.88 -11.34 10.31
C PRO A 86 -8.56 -10.71 10.80
N TYR A 87 -7.46 -11.13 10.18
CA TYR A 87 -6.10 -10.71 10.51
C TYR A 87 -5.30 -10.39 9.25
N LEU A 88 -4.31 -9.52 9.43
CA LEU A 88 -3.26 -9.21 8.49
C LEU A 88 -1.96 -9.84 8.96
N ILE A 89 -1.17 -10.38 8.04
CA ILE A 89 0.19 -10.85 8.30
C ILE A 89 1.16 -10.24 7.30
N VAL A 90 2.28 -9.73 7.81
CA VAL A 90 3.41 -9.30 6.97
C VAL A 90 4.14 -10.55 6.44
N THR A 91 4.15 -10.72 5.13
CA THR A 91 4.63 -11.96 4.47
C THR A 91 6.14 -12.17 4.64
N GLY A 92 6.91 -11.08 4.62
CA GLY A 92 8.38 -11.08 4.73
C GLY A 92 8.91 -10.72 6.12
N TRP A 93 8.16 -10.99 7.20
CA TRP A 93 8.46 -10.45 8.54
C TRP A 93 9.93 -10.62 8.97
N ASP A 94 10.51 -11.82 8.82
CA ASP A 94 11.89 -12.10 9.24
C ASP A 94 12.94 -11.28 8.44
N ARG A 95 12.60 -10.86 7.22
CA ARG A 95 13.44 -9.94 6.43
C ARG A 95 13.33 -8.51 6.95
N HIS A 96 12.17 -8.10 7.46
CA HIS A 96 11.95 -6.75 7.97
C HIS A 96 12.42 -6.59 9.42
N GLN A 97 12.19 -7.59 10.28
CA GLN A 97 12.41 -7.49 11.73
C GLN A 97 13.15 -8.71 12.27
N LYS A 98 14.24 -8.47 13.01
CA LYS A 98 14.95 -9.49 13.80
C LYS A 98 14.64 -9.25 15.27
N ILE A 99 14.01 -10.23 15.93
CA ILE A 99 13.51 -10.10 17.30
C ILE A 99 14.09 -11.22 18.14
N GLU A 100 14.82 -10.88 19.20
CA GLU A 100 15.50 -11.86 20.05
C GLU A 100 14.55 -12.54 21.03
N ARG A 101 13.61 -11.78 21.62
CA ARG A 101 12.67 -12.26 22.64
C ARG A 101 11.23 -12.00 22.20
N PRO A 102 10.72 -12.81 21.25
CA PRO A 102 9.41 -12.55 20.67
C PRO A 102 8.26 -12.83 21.65
N THR A 103 7.20 -12.06 21.52
CA THR A 103 5.92 -12.22 22.20
C THR A 103 4.82 -12.32 21.14
N TYR A 104 4.08 -13.41 21.17
CA TYR A 104 3.00 -13.68 20.23
C TYR A 104 1.66 -13.36 20.88
N ARG A 105 0.81 -12.63 20.17
CA ARG A 105 -0.50 -12.22 20.69
C ARG A 105 -1.64 -12.70 19.82
N HIS A 106 -1.44 -12.70 18.51
CA HIS A 106 -2.48 -13.06 17.57
C HIS A 106 -2.36 -14.53 17.17
N PRO A 107 -3.51 -15.19 16.89
CA PRO A 107 -3.50 -16.56 16.41
C PRO A 107 -2.86 -16.62 15.03
N ALA A 108 -2.03 -17.61 14.81
CA ALA A 108 -1.60 -18.03 13.49
C ALA A 108 -2.81 -18.56 12.68
N PRO A 109 -2.69 -18.75 11.36
CA PRO A 109 -3.79 -19.24 10.53
C PRO A 109 -4.32 -20.63 10.94
N ASP A 110 -3.47 -21.46 11.55
CA ASP A 110 -3.88 -22.76 12.11
C ASP A 110 -4.66 -22.62 13.44
N GLY A 111 -4.89 -21.38 13.91
CA GLY A 111 -5.58 -21.06 15.15
C GLY A 111 -4.69 -21.13 16.39
N THR A 112 -3.44 -21.57 16.29
CA THR A 112 -2.52 -21.65 17.42
C THR A 112 -1.89 -20.30 17.73
N VAL A 113 -1.53 -20.04 19.00
CA VAL A 113 -0.74 -18.86 19.37
C VAL A 113 0.67 -19.32 19.67
N GLY A 114 1.63 -18.83 18.89
CA GLY A 114 3.02 -19.27 18.98
C GLY A 114 3.86 -18.77 17.82
N LYS A 115 5.11 -19.25 17.75
CA LYS A 115 5.99 -18.93 16.63
C LYS A 115 5.44 -19.55 15.35
N ILE A 116 5.25 -18.72 14.33
CA ILE A 116 4.84 -19.20 13.01
C ILE A 116 6.05 -19.70 12.24
N THR A 117 5.93 -20.87 11.61
CA THR A 117 7.01 -21.43 10.80
C THR A 117 7.10 -20.75 9.42
N PRO A 118 8.27 -20.75 8.76
CA PRO A 118 8.41 -20.20 7.41
C PRO A 118 7.45 -20.81 6.39
N GLU A 119 7.10 -22.10 6.55
CA GLU A 119 6.18 -22.82 5.67
C GLU A 119 4.78 -22.22 5.72
N ILE A 120 4.26 -21.98 6.93
CA ILE A 120 2.94 -21.35 7.13
C ILE A 120 2.92 -19.96 6.50
N ARG A 121 3.98 -19.15 6.68
CA ARG A 121 4.07 -17.82 6.05
C ARG A 121 4.02 -17.89 4.53
N ARG A 122 4.75 -18.86 3.94
CA ARG A 122 4.83 -19.05 2.50
C ARG A 122 3.48 -19.47 1.93
N GLU A 123 2.81 -20.41 2.57
CA GLU A 123 1.47 -20.87 2.16
C GLU A 123 0.46 -19.73 2.10
N ILE A 124 0.47 -18.83 3.11
CA ILE A 124 -0.40 -17.65 3.11
C ILE A 124 -0.07 -16.71 1.96
N ALA A 125 1.22 -16.43 1.75
CA ALA A 125 1.68 -15.55 0.68
C ALA A 125 1.29 -16.11 -0.70
N GLU A 126 1.39 -17.42 -0.89
CA GLU A 126 1.00 -18.13 -2.11
C GLU A 126 -0.53 -18.18 -2.30
N THR A 127 -1.30 -18.39 -1.23
CA THR A 127 -2.76 -18.35 -1.25
C THR A 127 -3.27 -16.97 -1.64
N SER A 128 -2.68 -15.92 -1.06
CA SER A 128 -2.95 -14.53 -1.44
C SER A 128 -2.52 -14.24 -2.88
N ALA A 129 -1.42 -14.84 -3.36
CA ALA A 129 -1.00 -14.76 -4.76
C ALA A 129 -1.94 -15.50 -5.73
N ARG A 130 -2.57 -16.59 -5.29
CA ARG A 130 -3.51 -17.37 -6.09
C ARG A 130 -4.87 -16.69 -6.17
N ALA A 131 -5.34 -16.05 -5.10
CA ALA A 131 -6.55 -15.23 -5.11
C ALA A 131 -6.48 -14.11 -6.17
N ARG A 132 -5.30 -13.50 -6.36
CA ARG A 132 -5.05 -12.51 -7.42
C ARG A 132 -5.22 -13.06 -8.85
N ARG A 133 -5.02 -14.36 -9.07
CA ARG A 133 -5.09 -14.98 -10.41
C ARG A 133 -6.51 -15.30 -10.86
N CYS A 134 -7.49 -15.42 -9.95
CA CYS A 134 -8.88 -15.75 -10.30
C CYS A 134 -9.73 -14.54 -10.74
N VAL A 135 -9.24 -13.31 -10.67
CA VAL A 135 -9.99 -12.10 -11.07
C VAL A 135 -9.77 -11.75 -12.56
N GLY A 136 -9.13 -12.65 -13.31
CA GLY A 136 -8.62 -12.38 -14.68
C GLY A 136 -9.34 -13.08 -15.82
N GLU A 137 -10.55 -13.63 -15.67
CA GLU A 137 -11.28 -14.25 -16.79
C GLU A 137 -12.79 -13.96 -16.72
N TYR A 138 -13.17 -12.71 -16.98
CA TYR A 138 -14.46 -12.44 -17.61
C TYR A 138 -14.21 -11.51 -18.79
N SER A 139 -13.92 -12.10 -19.94
CA SER A 139 -14.00 -11.44 -21.23
C SER A 139 -15.42 -11.66 -21.76
N PRO A 140 -16.32 -10.65 -21.74
CA PRO A 140 -17.62 -10.81 -22.36
C PRO A 140 -17.42 -10.74 -23.87
N LYS A 141 -17.27 -11.89 -24.51
CA LYS A 141 -17.61 -12.03 -25.92
C LYS A 141 -19.10 -12.24 -25.98
N ASP A 142 -19.86 -11.15 -26.09
CA ASP A 142 -21.24 -11.27 -26.53
C ASP A 142 -21.46 -10.59 -27.87
N ARG A 143 -21.94 -11.44 -28.77
CA ARG A 143 -22.13 -11.32 -30.19
C ARG A 143 -23.45 -10.60 -30.41
N ARG A 144 -23.45 -9.45 -31.09
CA ARG A 144 -24.67 -8.91 -31.69
C ARG A 144 -24.73 -9.37 -33.14
N GLU A 145 -25.52 -10.41 -33.37
CA GLU A 145 -26.17 -10.66 -34.66
C GLU A 145 -27.25 -9.59 -34.85
N VAL A 146 -27.16 -8.80 -35.93
CA VAL A 146 -28.28 -8.00 -36.43
C VAL A 146 -28.40 -8.25 -37.92
N GLY A 147 -29.63 -8.60 -38.30
CA GLY A 147 -30.01 -9.19 -39.57
C GLY A 147 -29.89 -8.30 -40.80
N GLU A 148 -30.00 -9.00 -41.92
CA GLU A 148 -29.96 -8.54 -43.29
C GLU A 148 -31.07 -7.50 -43.60
N GLY A 149 -30.68 -6.44 -44.31
CA GLY A 149 -31.58 -5.42 -44.83
C GLY A 149 -30.88 -4.63 -45.93
N SER A 150 -31.02 -5.09 -47.16
CA SER A 150 -30.57 -4.46 -48.41
C SER A 150 -31.12 -3.04 -48.60
N MET A 151 -30.26 -2.08 -48.98
CA MET A 151 -30.55 -1.03 -49.99
C MET A 151 -29.28 -0.28 -50.42
N SER A 152 -29.25 0.07 -51.71
CA SER A 152 -28.14 0.35 -52.61
C SER A 152 -27.40 1.70 -52.43
N PRO A 153 -26.22 1.92 -53.07
CA PRO A 153 -25.40 3.12 -52.87
C PRO A 153 -25.75 4.25 -53.86
N ARG A 154 -25.67 5.51 -53.43
CA ARG A 154 -25.58 6.69 -54.31
C ARG A 154 -24.61 7.75 -53.75
N PRO A 155 -24.00 8.58 -54.62
CA PRO A 155 -22.68 9.18 -54.37
C PRO A 155 -22.71 10.63 -53.86
N ARG A 156 -21.55 10.98 -53.27
CA ARG A 156 -20.91 12.29 -53.02
C ARG A 156 -21.70 13.59 -53.29
N ASN A 157 -21.66 14.48 -52.29
CA ASN A 157 -21.27 15.87 -52.47
C ASN A 157 -20.73 16.44 -51.13
N GLY A 158 -19.66 17.22 -51.22
CA GLY A 158 -18.99 17.84 -50.09
C GLY A 158 -19.64 19.14 -49.63
N MET A 159 -19.26 19.58 -48.43
CA MET A 159 -19.26 20.98 -48.03
C MET A 159 -18.33 21.13 -46.82
N GLU A 160 -17.34 22.00 -46.95
CA GLU A 160 -16.47 22.46 -45.86
C GLU A 160 -17.25 23.36 -44.90
N SER A 161 -16.93 23.31 -43.60
CA SER A 161 -16.71 24.54 -42.80
C SER A 161 -16.30 24.21 -41.36
N ASN A 162 -15.10 24.69 -41.01
CA ASN A 162 -14.70 25.45 -39.81
C ASN A 162 -15.22 25.10 -38.41
N GLY A 163 -14.24 25.03 -37.49
CA GLY A 163 -14.30 25.83 -36.26
C GLY A 163 -14.18 25.03 -34.96
N ASP A 164 -13.03 25.20 -34.30
CA ASP A 164 -12.82 25.20 -32.83
C ASP A 164 -13.21 23.95 -31.99
N SER A 165 -12.49 23.52 -30.98
CA SER A 165 -11.22 23.94 -30.34
C SER A 165 -10.75 22.81 -29.40
N LEU A 166 -9.46 22.87 -29.02
CA LEU A 166 -8.74 22.31 -27.86
C LEU A 166 -9.57 21.50 -26.81
N ALA A 167 -9.10 20.42 -26.18
CA ALA A 167 -7.75 20.03 -25.78
C ALA A 167 -7.64 18.51 -25.50
N LYS A 168 -6.43 17.99 -25.68
CA LYS A 168 -5.92 16.75 -25.10
C LYS A 168 -5.28 17.04 -23.72
N GLU A 169 -4.96 15.93 -23.04
CA GLU A 169 -4.12 15.75 -21.84
C GLU A 169 -4.95 15.62 -20.55
N GLY A 170 -4.77 14.57 -19.73
CA GLY A 170 -3.52 14.00 -19.20
C GLY A 170 -3.52 14.36 -17.71
N GLY A 171 -3.64 13.40 -16.79
CA GLY A 171 -2.50 12.88 -16.05
C GLY A 171 -1.97 13.90 -15.02
N GLY A 172 -2.12 13.64 -13.72
CA GLY A 172 -1.38 14.44 -12.74
C GLY A 172 -1.88 14.38 -11.31
N CYS A 173 -1.19 13.56 -10.50
CA CYS A 173 -0.92 13.82 -9.10
C CYS A 173 0.05 15.02 -9.02
N SER A 174 -0.26 16.05 -8.23
CA SER A 174 0.72 17.02 -7.73
C SER A 174 0.15 17.79 -6.53
N PRO A 175 0.84 17.81 -5.38
CA PRO A 175 0.74 18.87 -4.41
C PRO A 175 1.88 19.87 -4.64
N THR A 176 1.55 21.14 -4.84
CA THR A 176 2.51 22.25 -4.73
C THR A 176 2.11 23.09 -3.53
N THR A 177 2.76 22.86 -2.39
CA THR A 177 2.87 23.88 -1.35
C THR A 177 4.32 24.37 -1.39
N SER A 178 4.43 25.67 -1.64
CA SER A 178 5.69 26.42 -1.69
C SER A 178 6.51 26.20 -0.42
N ILE A 179 7.76 25.80 -0.60
CA ILE A 179 8.82 25.98 0.39
C ILE A 179 8.97 27.49 0.59
N GLY A 180 8.64 27.96 1.79
CA GLY A 180 8.92 29.32 2.26
C GLY A 180 9.97 29.22 3.36
N ASP A 181 11.12 29.82 3.08
CA ASP A 181 12.04 30.52 4.00
C ASP A 181 12.38 29.82 5.33
N ILE A 182 13.50 29.08 5.32
CA ILE A 182 14.21 28.66 6.53
C ILE A 182 15.46 29.56 6.70
N ASP A 183 15.24 30.78 7.16
CA ASP A 183 16.31 31.64 7.66
C ASP A 183 16.48 31.37 9.16
N GLY A 184 17.57 30.72 9.56
CA GLY A 184 17.88 30.55 10.97
C GLY A 184 18.82 29.40 11.33
N TRP A 185 19.92 29.21 10.60
CA TRP A 185 21.05 28.47 11.16
C TRP A 185 21.95 29.46 11.90
N GLY A 186 21.69 29.59 13.20
CA GLY A 186 22.55 30.32 14.12
C GLY A 186 23.94 29.69 14.17
N ASP A 187 24.93 30.54 13.94
CA ASP A 187 26.36 30.29 13.98
C ASP A 187 26.77 29.76 15.38
N PHE A 188 27.08 28.47 15.47
CA PHE A 188 27.66 27.86 16.68
C PHE A 188 29.17 27.97 16.59
N THR A 189 29.71 29.15 16.87
CA THR A 189 31.15 29.33 17.08
C THR A 189 31.54 28.68 18.41
N ALA A 190 32.44 27.69 18.31
CA ALA A 190 33.03 26.99 19.44
C ALA A 190 33.76 27.96 20.39
N ASP A 191 33.46 27.86 21.69
CA ASP A 191 34.23 28.50 22.76
C ASP A 191 35.58 27.78 22.91
N PRO A 192 36.73 28.47 22.84
CA PRO A 192 38.01 27.88 23.20
C PRO A 192 38.20 27.88 24.72
N GLU A 193 38.71 26.74 25.20
CA GLU A 193 39.17 26.47 26.55
C GLU A 193 39.99 27.65 27.14
N GLN A 194 39.61 28.12 28.33
CA GLN A 194 40.50 28.95 29.14
C GLN A 194 41.37 28.07 30.04
N GLU A 195 42.66 28.03 29.71
CA GLU A 195 43.74 27.65 30.61
C GLU A 195 44.03 28.79 31.61
N GLY A 196 44.25 28.42 32.88
CA GLY A 196 45.22 29.06 33.79
C GLY A 196 44.75 30.20 34.70
N GLU A 197 44.57 29.90 36.00
CA GLU A 197 45.54 30.18 37.09
C GLU A 197 45.11 29.50 38.41
#